data_AF-A0A6L7I036-F1
#
_entry.id   AF-A0A6L7I036-F1
#
_cell.length_a   1.000
_cell.length_b   1.000
_cell.length_c   1.000
_cell.angle_alpha   90.00
_cell.angle_beta   90.00
_cell.angle_gamma   90.00
#
_symmetry.space_group_name_H-M   'P 1'
#
loop_
_entity.id
_entity.type
_entity.pdbx_description
1 polymer ?
#
loop_
_entity_poly.entity_id
_entity_poly.type
_entity_poly.pdbx_seq_one_letter_code
_entity_poly.pdbx_strand_id
1 'polypeptide(L)'
;MDMYKLSTAALVAGLAFNANANLLLSEVLYDAPNNDSVEEYVELYNAGCSSIDLSQYQLSDNGSSYALQGTLAPGAYYTVAANQAGFYSLFNSNPDLYPMSLSLGNSGDFVRLSKGSEEIDVVAWEGGLSGWSLNVRDVSLARTTVINTKSQADWSAMDNPGSPGSGSLDACDSSAGGNDNQLGNGQPKSNLSAAKGQTLSYLFDLPQGASEVVVTMSGGTGDADLYLRQGSEPTLSEYDCAPYLTGNNEKCSVTTPVVGRYYVNINAYEAYSGVSLSLSYSVATGGDGSGGSSGDGSAGDNGDYVYISYYGDAIGKTGAALKASLNQIIKGHTRFSYSQVWDGLNYADEDPANSNNVILLYTGRSEPKTNRAGMSNSLDAWNREHVWAKSHGFPSSSQYAYTDLHHLRPADVTVNSSRSNKDFAAGGDAISEAPGNYTDADSFEPRDEVKGDVARMVFYMDVRYEGNDASGTPDLSVVNGVTGNGEPLLGDLCTLYRWHQQDPVSDWERRRNNRIFEWQKNRNPFIDNSSWVSEIYGASCP
;
A
#
# COMPACT_ATOMS: atom_id res chain seq x y z
N MET A 1 40.24 -21.08 54.76
CA MET A 1 39.73 -21.96 53.70
C MET A 1 38.33 -22.35 54.15
N ASP A 2 37.20 -21.89 53.65
CA ASP A 2 36.77 -21.07 52.50
C ASP A 2 35.42 -20.46 52.93
N MET A 3 35.19 -19.15 52.83
CA MET A 3 34.61 -18.42 51.68
C MET A 3 33.40 -19.13 51.04
N TYR A 4 32.21 -18.52 51.12
CA TYR A 4 31.14 -18.38 50.10
C TYR A 4 29.84 -17.92 50.83
N LYS A 5 29.60 -16.61 50.92
CA LYS A 5 28.63 -15.85 50.10
C LYS A 5 27.22 -16.50 50.06
N LEU A 6 26.33 -16.12 50.98
CA LEU A 6 24.88 -16.19 50.73
C LEU A 6 24.49 -14.96 49.89
N SER A 7 24.11 -15.20 48.65
CA SER A 7 23.67 -14.19 47.71
C SER A 7 22.26 -13.70 48.02
N THR A 8 22.09 -12.40 47.82
CA THR A 8 20.84 -11.65 47.69
C THR A 8 19.77 -12.43 46.93
N ALA A 9 18.61 -12.65 47.55
CA ALA A 9 17.40 -13.05 46.86
C ALA A 9 16.94 -11.87 45.99
N ALA A 10 17.18 -11.94 44.68
CA ALA A 10 16.54 -11.07 43.72
C ALA A 10 15.11 -11.59 43.49
N LEU A 11 14.15 -10.77 43.92
CA LEU A 11 12.74 -10.89 43.58
C LEU A 11 12.62 -10.76 42.05
N VAL A 12 12.52 -11.87 41.33
CA VAL A 12 12.09 -11.84 39.93
C VAL A 12 10.59 -11.63 39.95
N ALA A 13 10.19 -10.35 39.89
CA ALA A 13 8.83 -9.96 39.58
C ALA A 13 8.46 -10.66 38.25
N GLY A 14 7.33 -11.36 38.27
CA GLY A 14 6.85 -12.14 37.14
C GLY A 14 6.77 -11.30 35.88
N LEU A 15 7.42 -11.78 34.82
CA LEU A 15 7.03 -11.43 33.47
C LEU A 15 5.66 -12.07 33.25
N ALA A 16 4.63 -11.25 33.38
CA ALA A 16 3.29 -11.61 32.94
C ALA A 16 3.38 -11.97 31.44
N PHE A 17 3.11 -13.23 31.12
CA PHE A 17 2.71 -13.60 29.77
C PHE A 17 1.38 -12.87 29.53
N ASN A 18 1.38 -11.82 28.72
CA ASN A 18 0.14 -11.25 28.23
C ASN A 18 -0.51 -12.32 27.35
N ALA A 19 -1.56 -12.94 27.87
CA ALA A 19 -2.46 -13.77 27.09
C ALA A 19 -3.01 -12.89 25.96
N ASN A 20 -2.97 -13.37 24.72
CA ASN A 20 -3.60 -12.68 23.60
C ASN A 20 -5.10 -12.48 23.93
N ALA A 21 -5.56 -11.24 23.86
CA ALA A 21 -6.98 -10.95 23.92
C ALA A 21 -7.66 -11.55 22.68
N ASN A 22 -8.58 -12.50 22.87
CA ASN A 22 -9.32 -13.11 21.77
C ASN A 22 -10.37 -12.17 21.14
N LEU A 23 -10.77 -11.11 21.87
CA LEU A 23 -11.66 -10.07 21.39
C LEU A 23 -10.86 -8.79 21.18
N LEU A 24 -10.89 -8.27 19.96
CA LEU A 24 -10.15 -7.08 19.54
C LEU A 24 -11.13 -6.01 19.06
N LEU A 25 -10.73 -4.76 19.17
CA LEU A 25 -11.32 -3.68 18.37
C LEU A 25 -10.74 -3.82 16.96
N SER A 26 -11.58 -3.89 15.92
CA SER A 26 -11.14 -4.06 14.54
C SER A 26 -11.27 -2.81 13.70
N GLU A 27 -12.23 -1.95 14.01
CA GLU A 27 -12.50 -0.75 13.22
C GLU A 27 -13.15 0.33 14.08
N VAL A 28 -12.82 1.60 13.84
CA VAL A 28 -13.49 2.76 14.44
C VAL A 28 -13.64 3.85 13.41
N LEU A 29 -14.86 4.31 13.18
CA LEU A 29 -15.15 5.57 12.48
C LEU A 29 -15.57 6.59 13.54
N TYR A 30 -14.66 7.51 13.87
CA TYR A 30 -14.87 8.53 14.91
C TYR A 30 -15.08 9.94 14.34
N ASP A 31 -14.68 10.19 13.10
CA ASP A 31 -14.88 11.46 12.39
C ASP A 31 -15.56 11.10 11.07
N ALA A 32 -16.89 11.08 11.09
CA ALA A 32 -17.72 10.45 10.10
C ALA A 32 -18.05 11.39 8.93
N PRO A 33 -18.24 10.87 7.70
CA PRO A 33 -18.27 11.68 6.48
C PRO A 33 -19.33 12.79 6.42
N ASN A 34 -20.51 12.58 7.04
CA ASN A 34 -21.62 13.51 6.92
C ASN A 34 -22.14 13.98 8.27
N ASN A 35 -22.24 13.08 9.25
CA ASN A 35 -22.80 13.41 10.57
C ASN A 35 -22.31 12.44 11.66
N ASP A 36 -21.26 12.86 12.35
CA ASP A 36 -20.66 12.21 13.52
C ASP A 36 -21.69 11.65 14.51
N SER A 37 -22.68 12.46 14.88
CA SER A 37 -23.69 12.08 15.88
C SER A 37 -24.60 10.90 15.49
N VAL A 38 -24.56 10.45 14.23
CA VAL A 38 -25.37 9.33 13.74
C VAL A 38 -24.57 8.28 12.95
N GLU A 39 -23.39 8.62 12.45
CA GLU A 39 -22.60 7.76 11.55
C GLU A 39 -21.40 7.10 12.22
N GLU A 40 -20.98 7.57 13.39
CA GLU A 40 -19.91 6.95 14.17
C GLU A 40 -20.21 5.48 14.50
N TYR A 41 -19.18 4.64 14.46
CA TYR A 41 -19.26 3.27 14.93
C TYR A 41 -17.92 2.72 15.40
N VAL A 42 -18.02 1.67 16.19
CA VAL A 42 -16.92 0.81 16.63
C VAL A 42 -17.22 -0.61 16.19
N GLU A 43 -16.21 -1.32 15.72
CA GLU A 43 -16.28 -2.72 15.37
C GLU A 43 -15.32 -3.55 16.23
N LEU A 44 -15.77 -4.75 16.58
CA LEU A 44 -15.00 -5.75 17.25
C LEU A 44 -14.79 -6.99 16.38
N TYR A 45 -13.68 -7.69 16.59
CA TYR A 45 -13.35 -8.93 15.92
C TYR A 45 -13.00 -10.04 16.93
N ASN A 46 -13.54 -11.24 16.71
CA ASN A 46 -13.16 -12.42 17.47
C ASN A 46 -12.01 -13.18 16.77
N ALA A 47 -10.79 -12.89 17.20
CA ALA A 47 -9.57 -13.58 16.75
C ALA A 47 -9.39 -14.97 17.38
N GLY A 48 -10.29 -15.40 18.28
CA GLY A 48 -10.22 -16.68 18.98
C GLY A 48 -11.03 -17.81 18.32
N CYS A 49 -10.86 -19.04 18.85
CA CYS A 49 -11.44 -20.28 18.28
C CYS A 49 -12.80 -20.66 18.84
N SER A 50 -13.30 -19.87 19.77
CA SER A 50 -14.55 -20.11 20.45
C SER A 50 -15.40 -18.87 20.37
N SER A 51 -16.72 -19.08 20.34
CA SER A 51 -17.65 -17.97 20.49
C SER A 51 -17.40 -17.22 21.80
N ILE A 52 -17.49 -15.89 21.75
CA ILE A 52 -17.29 -15.00 22.90
C ILE A 52 -18.65 -14.46 23.35
N ASP A 53 -18.95 -14.58 24.64
CA ASP A 53 -20.08 -13.89 25.28
C ASP A 53 -19.73 -12.42 25.51
N LEU A 54 -20.36 -11.53 24.73
CA LEU A 54 -20.07 -10.10 24.76
C LEU A 54 -20.69 -9.39 25.97
N SER A 55 -21.64 -10.01 26.68
CA SER A 55 -22.31 -9.40 27.84
C SER A 55 -21.37 -9.12 29.03
N GLN A 56 -20.17 -9.67 28.98
CA GLN A 56 -19.11 -9.49 29.99
C GLN A 56 -18.18 -8.32 29.66
N TYR A 57 -18.36 -7.68 28.50
CA TYR A 57 -17.48 -6.66 27.95
C TYR A 57 -18.21 -5.32 27.85
N GLN A 58 -17.42 -4.25 27.92
CA GLN A 58 -17.91 -2.90 27.68
C GLN A 58 -16.89 -2.09 26.87
N LEU A 59 -17.41 -1.16 26.09
CA LEU A 59 -16.65 -0.05 25.50
C LEU A 59 -16.70 1.14 26.45
N SER A 60 -15.65 1.95 26.49
CA SER A 60 -15.61 3.19 27.25
C SER A 60 -14.74 4.24 26.56
N ASP A 61 -15.17 5.49 26.67
CA ASP A 61 -14.43 6.69 26.26
C ASP A 61 -14.04 7.52 27.52
N ASN A 62 -13.67 8.80 27.33
CA ASN A 62 -13.35 9.72 28.41
C ASN A 62 -14.50 10.03 29.39
N GLY A 63 -15.76 9.75 29.04
CA GLY A 63 -16.94 10.24 29.77
C GLY A 63 -17.98 9.18 30.14
N SER A 64 -18.04 8.07 29.41
CA SER A 64 -19.12 7.08 29.51
C SER A 64 -18.63 5.64 29.31
N SER A 65 -19.52 4.69 29.60
CA SER A 65 -19.31 3.27 29.30
C SER A 65 -20.56 2.70 28.67
N TYR A 66 -20.36 1.77 27.74
CA TYR A 66 -21.41 1.12 26.97
C TYR A 66 -21.25 -0.39 27.03
N ALA A 67 -22.20 -1.07 27.67
CA ALA A 67 -22.18 -2.52 27.80
C ALA A 67 -22.49 -3.19 26.46
N LEU A 68 -21.67 -4.18 26.08
CA LEU A 68 -21.93 -5.00 24.92
C LEU A 68 -22.93 -6.11 25.26
N GLN A 69 -23.49 -6.75 24.24
CA GLN A 69 -24.46 -7.83 24.41
C GLN A 69 -24.34 -8.84 23.27
N GLY A 70 -24.96 -10.01 23.45
CA GLY A 70 -24.95 -11.07 22.45
C GLY A 70 -23.71 -11.94 22.48
N THR A 71 -23.45 -12.63 21.38
CA THR A 71 -22.37 -13.61 21.26
C THR A 71 -21.70 -13.45 19.90
N LEU A 72 -20.38 -13.46 19.87
CA LEU A 72 -19.58 -13.31 18.66
C LEU A 72 -18.91 -14.62 18.28
N ALA A 73 -19.20 -15.15 17.09
CA ALA A 73 -18.58 -16.39 16.59
C ALA A 73 -17.08 -16.22 16.27
N PRO A 74 -16.28 -17.30 16.23
CA PRO A 74 -14.90 -17.24 15.75
C PRO A 74 -14.79 -16.60 14.36
N GLY A 75 -13.84 -15.69 14.19
CA GLY A 75 -13.62 -15.00 12.91
C GLY A 75 -14.74 -14.06 12.47
N ALA A 76 -15.71 -13.78 13.35
CA ALA A 76 -16.81 -12.87 13.06
C ALA A 76 -16.56 -11.48 13.64
N TYR A 77 -17.27 -10.51 13.07
CA TYR A 77 -17.25 -9.10 13.42
C TYR A 77 -18.52 -8.69 14.15
N TYR A 78 -18.43 -7.66 14.99
CA TYR A 78 -19.56 -7.12 15.75
C TYR A 78 -19.53 -5.59 15.74
N THR A 79 -20.55 -4.97 15.17
CA THR A 79 -20.64 -3.53 14.94
C THR A 79 -21.53 -2.83 15.98
N VAL A 80 -21.03 -1.74 16.54
CA VAL A 80 -21.71 -0.91 17.53
C VAL A 80 -21.78 0.51 16.99
N ALA A 81 -22.96 0.96 16.57
CA ALA A 81 -23.14 2.23 15.88
C ALA A 81 -23.91 3.26 16.72
N ALA A 82 -23.58 4.54 16.55
CA ALA A 82 -24.31 5.66 17.16
C ALA A 82 -25.80 5.64 16.76
N ASN A 83 -26.09 5.42 15.47
CA ASN A 83 -27.45 5.34 14.96
C ASN A 83 -27.60 4.31 13.83
N GLN A 84 -28.70 3.56 13.86
CA GLN A 84 -29.00 2.55 12.83
C GLN A 84 -29.18 3.13 11.43
N ALA A 85 -29.90 4.26 11.30
CA ALA A 85 -30.18 4.85 9.99
C ALA A 85 -28.94 5.51 9.38
N GLY A 86 -28.11 6.14 10.21
CA GLY A 86 -26.80 6.68 9.78
C GLY A 86 -25.88 5.57 9.29
N PHE A 87 -25.72 4.52 10.08
CA PHE A 87 -24.91 3.35 9.71
C PHE A 87 -25.41 2.68 8.41
N TYR A 88 -26.73 2.47 8.28
CA TYR A 88 -27.31 1.90 7.06
C TYR A 88 -27.09 2.79 5.84
N SER A 89 -27.11 4.11 6.01
CA SER A 89 -26.85 5.06 4.92
C SER A 89 -25.42 4.95 4.38
N LEU A 90 -24.44 4.67 5.24
CA LEU A 90 -23.04 4.53 4.83
C LEU A 90 -22.73 3.15 4.23
N PHE A 91 -23.23 2.08 4.85
CA PHE A 91 -22.76 0.72 4.57
C PHE A 91 -23.80 -0.18 3.90
N ASN A 92 -25.03 0.32 3.72
CA ASN A 92 -26.17 -0.44 3.20
C ASN A 92 -26.41 -1.76 3.97
N SER A 93 -26.12 -1.75 5.27
CA SER A 93 -26.26 -2.86 6.21
C SER A 93 -26.71 -2.33 7.58
N ASN A 94 -27.30 -3.19 8.41
CA ASN A 94 -27.66 -2.80 9.78
C ASN A 94 -26.51 -3.11 10.74
N PRO A 95 -26.27 -2.27 11.76
CA PRO A 95 -25.31 -2.59 12.81
C PRO A 95 -25.87 -3.66 13.74
N ASP A 96 -24.99 -4.41 14.41
CA ASP A 96 -25.36 -5.44 15.39
C ASP A 96 -25.95 -4.82 16.66
N LEU A 97 -25.44 -3.64 17.05
CA LEU A 97 -25.86 -2.94 18.26
C LEU A 97 -25.97 -1.43 18.06
N TYR A 98 -27.05 -0.85 18.56
CA TYR A 98 -27.34 0.58 18.53
C TYR A 98 -28.46 0.92 19.55
N PRO A 99 -28.62 2.20 19.96
CA PRO A 99 -27.67 3.31 19.74
C PRO A 99 -26.49 3.20 20.70
N MET A 100 -25.28 3.41 20.19
CA MET A 100 -24.08 3.59 21.00
C MET A 100 -24.21 4.90 21.78
N SER A 101 -23.97 4.85 23.10
CA SER A 101 -24.06 6.04 23.96
C SER A 101 -22.72 6.73 24.19
N LEU A 102 -21.64 6.19 23.64
CA LEU A 102 -20.33 6.85 23.61
C LEU A 102 -20.37 7.98 22.59
N SER A 103 -19.61 9.04 22.85
CA SER A 103 -19.45 10.16 21.91
C SER A 103 -18.01 10.13 21.47
N LEU A 104 -17.73 9.69 20.24
CA LEU A 104 -16.36 9.56 19.78
C LEU A 104 -15.89 10.96 19.36
N GLY A 105 -15.14 11.64 20.21
CA GLY A 105 -14.73 13.01 19.90
C GLY A 105 -13.79 13.05 18.69
N ASN A 106 -14.01 13.95 17.73
CA ASN A 106 -13.15 14.08 16.54
C ASN A 106 -11.70 14.46 16.87
N SER A 107 -11.41 14.86 18.12
CA SER A 107 -10.06 15.19 18.57
C SER A 107 -9.74 14.70 19.98
N GLY A 108 -8.56 14.11 20.11
CA GLY A 108 -7.94 13.72 21.37
C GLY A 108 -8.75 12.73 22.19
N ASP A 109 -9.30 11.70 21.56
CA ASP A 109 -10.18 10.73 22.24
C ASP A 109 -9.74 9.27 22.01
N PHE A 110 -10.44 8.34 22.67
CA PHE A 110 -10.14 6.91 22.60
C PHE A 110 -11.37 6.04 22.82
N VAL A 111 -11.32 4.82 22.32
CA VAL A 111 -12.22 3.73 22.70
C VAL A 111 -11.41 2.64 23.38
N ARG A 112 -11.82 2.30 24.60
CA ARG A 112 -11.26 1.20 25.38
C ARG A 112 -12.26 0.06 25.48
N LEU A 113 -11.82 -1.14 25.12
CA LEU A 113 -12.52 -2.39 25.37
C LEU A 113 -12.07 -2.97 26.70
N SER A 114 -13.00 -3.31 27.58
CA SER A 114 -12.69 -3.87 28.90
C SER A 114 -13.60 -5.02 29.30
N LYS A 115 -13.08 -5.88 30.19
CA LYS A 115 -13.82 -6.97 30.85
C LYS A 115 -13.70 -6.77 32.36
N GLY A 116 -14.75 -6.29 33.00
CA GLY A 116 -14.67 -5.83 34.40
C GLY A 116 -13.69 -4.68 34.53
N SER A 117 -12.65 -4.82 35.37
CA SER A 117 -11.60 -3.80 35.53
C SER A 117 -10.39 -3.99 34.62
N GLU A 118 -10.36 -5.05 33.81
CA GLU A 118 -9.24 -5.36 32.93
C GLU A 118 -9.43 -4.67 31.57
N GLU A 119 -8.42 -3.90 31.15
CA GLU A 119 -8.35 -3.37 29.79
C GLU A 119 -7.92 -4.49 28.85
N ILE A 120 -8.74 -4.76 27.84
CA ILE A 120 -8.53 -5.83 26.85
C ILE A 120 -7.86 -5.26 25.61
N ASP A 121 -8.38 -4.15 25.09
CA ASP A 121 -7.86 -3.49 23.88
C ASP A 121 -8.17 -2.00 23.89
N VAL A 122 -7.46 -1.23 23.08
CA VAL A 122 -7.64 0.21 22.96
C VAL A 122 -7.28 0.71 21.57
N VAL A 123 -8.05 1.69 21.11
CA VAL A 123 -7.72 2.55 19.98
C VAL A 123 -7.85 3.99 20.45
N ALA A 124 -6.89 4.83 20.08
CA ALA A 124 -6.93 6.25 20.35
C ALA A 124 -6.49 7.03 19.13
N TRP A 125 -6.84 8.29 19.07
CA TRP A 125 -6.49 9.16 17.96
C TRP A 125 -6.17 10.56 18.47
N GLU A 126 -5.44 11.31 17.67
CA GLU A 126 -5.14 12.72 17.90
C GLU A 126 -4.58 13.04 19.30
N GLY A 127 -3.74 12.15 19.86
CA GLY A 127 -3.16 12.35 21.18
C GLY A 127 -4.10 12.04 22.35
N GLY A 128 -5.24 11.39 22.11
CA GLY A 128 -6.17 10.94 23.16
C GLY A 128 -5.52 10.02 24.19
N LEU A 129 -4.44 9.33 23.81
CA LEU A 129 -3.52 8.66 24.70
C LEU A 129 -2.06 8.96 24.33
N SER A 130 -1.17 8.92 25.32
CA SER A 130 0.27 9.10 25.10
C SER A 130 0.81 8.08 24.09
N GLY A 131 1.51 8.55 23.06
CA GLY A 131 2.05 7.70 22.00
C GLY A 131 1.09 7.45 20.82
N TRP A 132 -0.11 8.02 20.85
CA TRP A 132 -1.08 7.93 19.75
C TRP A 132 -1.14 9.25 18.97
N SER A 133 -0.99 9.13 17.66
CA SER A 133 -0.91 10.24 16.71
C SER A 133 -1.70 9.98 15.43
N LEU A 134 -2.40 8.84 15.32
CA LEU A 134 -3.32 8.59 14.21
C LEU A 134 -4.37 9.69 14.19
N ASN A 135 -4.57 10.25 13.01
CA ASN A 135 -5.55 11.28 12.73
C ASN A 135 -6.12 10.91 11.36
N VAL A 136 -7.40 10.58 11.34
CA VAL A 136 -8.19 10.30 10.16
C VAL A 136 -9.49 11.08 10.21
N ARG A 137 -10.01 11.41 9.03
CA ARG A 137 -11.27 12.12 8.85
C ARG A 137 -12.04 11.50 7.70
N ASP A 138 -13.34 11.33 7.87
CA ASP A 138 -14.29 10.69 6.95
C ASP A 138 -13.96 9.21 6.62
N VAL A 139 -12.94 8.64 7.27
CA VAL A 139 -12.49 7.26 7.09
C VAL A 139 -12.26 6.61 8.44
N SER A 140 -12.38 5.29 8.48
CA SER A 140 -12.16 4.54 9.71
C SER A 140 -10.66 4.34 10.01
N LEU A 141 -10.34 4.15 11.28
CA LEU A 141 -9.14 3.42 11.68
C LEU A 141 -9.48 1.94 11.71
N ALA A 142 -8.73 1.13 10.96
CA ALA A 142 -8.85 -0.32 10.99
C ALA A 142 -7.60 -0.97 11.56
N ARG A 143 -7.81 -2.10 12.24
CA ARG A 143 -6.75 -2.94 12.76
C ARG A 143 -6.09 -3.70 11.60
N THR A 144 -4.77 -3.73 11.59
CA THR A 144 -3.95 -4.37 10.54
C THR A 144 -3.52 -5.79 10.89
N THR A 145 -3.59 -6.16 12.17
CA THR A 145 -3.09 -7.42 12.69
C THR A 145 -3.86 -7.87 13.92
N VAL A 146 -3.96 -9.19 14.11
CA VAL A 146 -4.52 -9.77 15.35
C VAL A 146 -3.56 -9.68 16.55
N ILE A 147 -2.33 -9.21 16.33
CA ILE A 147 -1.42 -8.87 17.42
C ILE A 147 -1.96 -7.62 18.12
N ASN A 148 -2.17 -7.71 19.43
CA ASN A 148 -2.63 -6.60 20.24
C ASN A 148 -1.50 -6.04 21.09
N THR A 149 -0.83 -5.01 20.59
CA THR A 149 0.19 -4.26 21.33
C THR A 149 -0.40 -3.13 22.18
N LYS A 150 -1.72 -2.86 22.04
CA LYS A 150 -2.43 -1.73 22.66
C LYS A 150 -1.80 -0.38 22.31
N SER A 151 -1.26 -0.30 21.11
CA SER A 151 -0.57 0.88 20.60
C SER A 151 -1.02 1.17 19.17
N GLN A 152 -0.71 2.38 18.71
CA GLN A 152 -0.97 2.80 17.33
C GLN A 152 -0.40 1.83 16.27
N ALA A 153 0.64 1.04 16.58
CA ALA A 153 1.23 0.09 15.65
C ALA A 153 0.25 -0.99 15.15
N ASP A 154 -0.85 -1.22 15.87
CA ASP A 154 -1.86 -2.19 15.49
C ASP A 154 -2.84 -1.66 14.42
N TRP A 155 -2.84 -0.34 14.19
CA TRP A 155 -3.91 0.37 13.50
C TRP A 155 -3.39 1.12 12.27
N SER A 156 -4.20 1.15 11.22
CA SER A 156 -3.98 1.98 10.03
C SER A 156 -5.25 2.74 9.67
N ALA A 157 -5.06 3.87 8.99
CA ALA A 157 -6.16 4.54 8.32
C ALA A 157 -6.68 3.67 7.17
N MET A 158 -8.00 3.59 7.02
CA MET A 158 -8.65 3.09 5.81
C MET A 158 -8.75 4.19 4.76
N ASP A 159 -9.07 3.81 3.52
CA ASP A 159 -9.34 4.72 2.41
C ASP A 159 -10.85 5.01 2.23
N ASN A 160 -11.68 4.50 3.13
CA ASN A 160 -13.13 4.58 3.09
C ASN A 160 -13.72 4.70 4.53
N PRO A 161 -15.01 5.07 4.69
CA PRO A 161 -15.68 5.20 6.00
C PRO A 161 -15.69 3.90 6.82
N GLY A 162 -15.38 2.80 6.15
CA GLY A 162 -15.01 1.54 6.72
C GLY A 162 -15.67 0.36 6.04
N SER A 163 -15.31 -0.84 6.50
CA SER A 163 -15.73 -2.09 5.88
C SER A 163 -16.44 -3.00 6.88
N PRO A 164 -17.52 -2.54 7.53
CA PRO A 164 -18.12 -3.27 8.63
C PRO A 164 -18.58 -4.66 8.22
N GLY A 165 -18.25 -5.64 9.06
CA GLY A 165 -18.48 -7.06 8.82
C GLY A 165 -17.43 -7.72 7.95
N SER A 166 -16.38 -7.01 7.54
CA SER A 166 -15.37 -7.52 6.60
C SER A 166 -13.96 -7.01 6.89
N GLY A 167 -12.95 -7.84 6.59
CA GLY A 167 -11.54 -7.52 6.81
C GLY A 167 -10.64 -8.73 6.62
N SER A 168 -9.32 -8.51 6.56
CA SER A 168 -8.30 -9.56 6.40
C SER A 168 -7.57 -9.87 7.72
N LEU A 169 -8.31 -9.91 8.83
CA LEU A 169 -7.78 -10.34 10.13
C LEU A 169 -7.93 -11.85 10.23
N ASP A 170 -6.82 -12.58 10.25
CA ASP A 170 -6.85 -14.05 10.32
C ASP A 170 -7.57 -14.52 11.59
N ALA A 171 -8.58 -15.36 11.43
CA ALA A 171 -9.21 -16.05 12.56
C ALA A 171 -8.20 -17.01 13.18
N CYS A 172 -8.41 -17.43 14.43
CA CYS A 172 -7.58 -18.48 14.94
C CYS A 172 -7.70 -19.73 14.03
N ASP A 173 -6.59 -20.40 13.84
CA ASP A 173 -6.62 -21.79 13.46
C ASP A 173 -6.81 -22.62 14.73
N SER A 174 -7.73 -23.59 14.70
CA SER A 174 -8.01 -24.50 15.82
C SER A 174 -6.84 -25.44 16.15
N SER A 175 -5.71 -25.30 15.49
CA SER A 175 -4.41 -25.87 15.86
C SER A 175 -3.53 -24.82 16.55
N ALA A 176 -3.55 -24.85 17.87
CA ALA A 176 -2.80 -23.98 18.79
C ALA A 176 -1.37 -23.58 18.35
N GLY A 177 -1.12 -22.27 18.25
CA GLY A 177 0.21 -21.65 18.22
C GLY A 177 0.26 -20.40 17.31
N GLY A 178 0.08 -19.19 17.89
CA GLY A 178 -0.02 -17.93 17.13
C GLY A 178 1.15 -17.67 16.18
N ASN A 179 0.90 -16.93 15.08
CA ASN A 179 1.74 -16.64 13.88
C ASN A 179 3.29 -16.58 14.05
N ASP A 180 3.87 -17.67 14.56
CA ASP A 180 5.30 -17.98 14.67
C ASP A 180 5.69 -19.04 13.63
N ASN A 181 4.69 -19.60 12.94
CA ASN A 181 4.87 -20.71 12.02
C ASN A 181 5.26 -20.27 10.60
N GLN A 182 5.25 -18.98 10.24
CA GLN A 182 5.72 -18.53 8.93
C GLN A 182 7.24 -18.30 8.89
N LEU A 183 7.93 -18.92 7.93
CA LEU A 183 9.37 -18.75 7.69
C LEU A 183 9.63 -17.65 6.66
N GLY A 184 10.45 -16.66 7.02
CA GLY A 184 10.94 -15.64 6.10
C GLY A 184 12.26 -16.04 5.44
N ASN A 185 12.49 -15.57 4.21
CA ASN A 185 13.76 -15.82 3.52
C ASN A 185 14.93 -15.21 4.30
N GLY A 186 15.89 -16.04 4.69
CA GLY A 186 17.04 -15.63 5.51
C GLY A 186 16.71 -15.30 6.97
N GLN A 187 15.49 -15.57 7.45
CA GLN A 187 15.04 -15.26 8.81
C GLN A 187 14.85 -16.56 9.61
N PRO A 188 15.86 -17.00 10.40
CA PRO A 188 15.76 -18.26 11.14
C PRO A 188 14.84 -18.16 12.35
N LYS A 189 14.04 -19.22 12.58
CA LYS A 189 13.33 -19.48 13.84
C LYS A 189 14.26 -20.23 14.78
N SER A 190 14.52 -19.67 15.96
CA SER A 190 15.54 -20.18 16.90
C SER A 190 14.92 -20.62 18.23
N ASN A 191 15.70 -21.38 19.01
CA ASN A 191 15.29 -21.92 20.32
C ASN A 191 14.06 -22.84 20.28
N LEU A 192 13.89 -23.57 19.18
CA LEU A 192 12.80 -24.51 18.99
C LEU A 192 12.99 -25.73 19.91
N SER A 193 11.88 -26.21 20.46
CA SER A 193 11.86 -27.38 21.34
C SER A 193 10.54 -28.12 21.22
N ALA A 194 10.57 -29.44 21.31
CA ALA A 194 9.37 -30.27 21.35
C ALA A 194 9.63 -31.58 22.10
N ALA A 195 8.59 -32.14 22.71
CA ALA A 195 8.65 -33.44 23.36
C ALA A 195 8.52 -34.58 22.35
N LYS A 196 9.06 -35.77 22.67
CA LYS A 196 9.00 -36.94 21.79
C LYS A 196 7.58 -37.22 21.26
N GLY A 197 7.47 -37.42 19.95
CA GLY A 197 6.24 -37.69 19.22
C GLY A 197 5.41 -36.45 18.88
N GLN A 198 5.85 -35.25 19.28
CA GLN A 198 5.24 -33.99 18.87
C GLN A 198 5.79 -33.52 17.53
N THR A 199 5.03 -32.69 16.83
CA THR A 199 5.45 -32.05 15.59
C THR A 199 5.23 -30.55 15.69
N LEU A 200 6.23 -29.76 15.32
CA LEU A 200 6.06 -28.34 15.06
C LEU A 200 5.86 -28.13 13.56
N SER A 201 4.85 -27.35 13.18
CA SER A 201 4.53 -27.07 11.79
C SER A 201 4.86 -25.62 11.45
N TYR A 202 5.51 -25.42 10.31
CA TYR A 202 5.85 -24.13 9.74
C TYR A 202 5.42 -24.07 8.27
N LEU A 203 5.37 -22.87 7.69
CA LEU A 203 5.04 -22.66 6.28
C LEU A 203 5.81 -21.49 5.69
N PHE A 204 5.95 -21.46 4.37
CA PHE A 204 6.42 -20.29 3.63
C PHE A 204 5.79 -20.26 2.24
N ASP A 205 5.66 -19.06 1.68
CA ASP A 205 5.16 -18.88 0.32
C ASP A 205 6.36 -18.62 -0.61
N LEU A 206 6.56 -19.52 -1.56
CA LEU A 206 7.66 -19.41 -2.51
C LEU A 206 7.23 -18.53 -3.70
N PRO A 207 7.90 -17.39 -3.95
CA PRO A 207 7.52 -16.48 -5.02
C PRO A 207 7.91 -17.01 -6.40
N GLN A 208 7.30 -16.44 -7.44
CA GLN A 208 7.66 -16.72 -8.81
C GLN A 208 9.11 -16.33 -9.11
N GLY A 209 9.82 -17.18 -9.87
CA GLY A 209 11.22 -16.97 -10.21
C GLY A 209 12.22 -17.36 -9.11
N ALA A 210 11.76 -17.95 -8.00
CA ALA A 210 12.64 -18.46 -6.96
C ALA A 210 13.41 -19.72 -7.41
N SER A 211 14.70 -19.76 -7.12
CA SER A 211 15.63 -20.86 -7.37
C SER A 211 16.46 -21.15 -6.11
N GLU A 212 17.15 -22.29 -6.08
CA GLU A 212 18.06 -22.65 -4.96
C GLU A 212 17.36 -22.71 -3.59
N VAL A 213 16.13 -23.22 -3.53
CA VAL A 213 15.35 -23.27 -2.28
C VAL A 213 15.92 -24.33 -1.34
N VAL A 214 16.30 -23.88 -0.15
CA VAL A 214 16.91 -24.70 0.90
C VAL A 214 16.25 -24.41 2.24
N VAL A 215 15.79 -25.47 2.91
CA VAL A 215 15.35 -25.44 4.31
C VAL A 215 16.36 -26.21 5.14
N THR A 216 16.89 -25.59 6.20
CA THR A 216 17.92 -26.19 7.05
C THR A 216 17.52 -26.13 8.52
N MET A 217 17.76 -27.22 9.22
CA MET A 217 17.64 -27.32 10.67
C MET A 217 19.02 -27.57 11.28
N SER A 218 19.36 -26.88 12.37
CA SER A 218 20.65 -27.05 13.03
C SER A 218 20.66 -26.65 14.51
N GLY A 219 21.69 -27.12 15.24
CA GLY A 219 21.91 -26.76 16.64
C GLY A 219 21.08 -27.57 17.65
N GLY A 220 21.09 -27.12 18.91
CA GLY A 220 20.33 -27.74 20.00
C GLY A 220 20.81 -29.12 20.45
N THR A 221 19.95 -29.81 21.19
CA THR A 221 20.10 -31.20 21.67
C THR A 221 18.85 -32.01 21.31
N GLY A 222 18.92 -33.34 21.36
CA GLY A 222 17.80 -34.24 20.98
C GLY A 222 17.90 -34.79 19.56
N ASP A 223 16.76 -35.26 19.04
CA ASP A 223 16.64 -35.83 17.70
C ASP A 223 15.35 -35.33 17.02
N ALA A 224 15.51 -34.29 16.21
CA ALA A 224 14.47 -33.65 15.44
C ALA A 224 14.62 -34.04 13.95
N ASP A 225 13.53 -34.44 13.32
CA ASP A 225 13.46 -34.81 11.90
C ASP A 225 12.69 -33.75 11.11
N LEU A 226 13.24 -33.33 9.97
CA LEU A 226 12.69 -32.32 9.06
C LEU A 226 11.90 -32.98 7.93
N TYR A 227 10.69 -32.49 7.71
CA TYR A 227 9.82 -32.87 6.59
C TYR A 227 9.39 -31.62 5.83
N LEU A 228 9.43 -31.65 4.50
CA LEU A 228 9.03 -30.56 3.62
C LEU A 228 8.07 -31.08 2.55
N ARG A 229 7.01 -30.32 2.24
CA ARG A 229 6.07 -30.64 1.15
C ARG A 229 5.42 -29.39 0.55
N GLN A 230 5.21 -29.38 -0.75
CA GLN A 230 4.53 -28.32 -1.49
C GLN A 230 3.01 -28.53 -1.51
N GLY A 231 2.25 -27.45 -1.30
CA GLY A 231 0.79 -27.42 -1.44
C GLY A 231 -0.02 -28.06 -0.31
N SER A 232 0.58 -28.93 0.52
CA SER A 232 -0.07 -29.54 1.69
C SER A 232 0.93 -29.85 2.81
N GLU A 233 0.44 -30.03 4.04
CA GLU A 233 1.29 -30.46 5.17
C GLU A 233 1.94 -31.84 4.93
N PRO A 234 3.23 -32.02 5.27
CA PRO A 234 3.88 -33.31 5.24
C PRO A 234 3.35 -34.24 6.33
N THR A 235 3.25 -35.53 6.02
CA THR A 235 3.06 -36.59 7.02
C THR A 235 4.30 -37.47 7.10
N LEU A 236 4.36 -38.36 8.09
CA LEU A 236 5.46 -39.34 8.23
C LEU A 236 5.59 -40.29 7.03
N SER A 237 4.57 -40.38 6.17
CA SER A 237 4.55 -41.23 4.97
C SER A 237 4.43 -40.45 3.66
N GLU A 238 4.13 -39.15 3.72
CA GLU A 238 3.89 -38.30 2.55
C GLU A 238 4.63 -36.97 2.69
N TYR A 239 5.76 -36.83 1.99
CA TYR A 239 6.62 -35.67 2.02
C TYR A 239 7.39 -35.57 0.69
N ASP A 240 7.86 -34.37 0.35
CA ASP A 240 8.72 -34.15 -0.82
C ASP A 240 10.20 -34.28 -0.45
N CYS A 241 10.55 -34.00 0.80
CA CYS A 241 11.88 -34.20 1.35
C CYS A 241 11.85 -34.55 2.85
N ALA A 242 12.62 -35.57 3.22
CA ALA A 242 12.95 -35.95 4.60
C ALA A 242 14.36 -36.59 4.63
N PRO A 243 15.37 -35.98 5.27
CA PRO A 243 16.77 -36.46 5.24
C PRO A 243 17.06 -37.71 6.08
N TYR A 244 16.31 -37.95 7.16
CA TYR A 244 16.45 -39.09 8.08
C TYR A 244 17.86 -39.23 8.68
N LEU A 245 18.46 -38.11 9.05
CA LEU A 245 19.76 -38.10 9.71
C LEU A 245 19.57 -38.21 11.22
N THR A 246 20.51 -38.85 11.90
CA THR A 246 20.47 -38.89 13.37
C THR A 246 20.88 -37.53 13.94
N GLY A 247 20.05 -36.95 14.79
CA GLY A 247 20.23 -35.66 15.43
C GLY A 247 19.72 -34.47 14.61
N ASN A 248 19.69 -33.28 15.21
CA ASN A 248 18.94 -32.12 14.69
C ASN A 248 19.49 -31.44 13.41
N ASN A 249 20.61 -31.90 12.84
CA ASN A 249 21.25 -31.19 11.72
C ASN A 249 20.78 -31.77 10.38
N GLU A 250 19.69 -31.23 9.86
CA GLU A 250 19.02 -31.73 8.66
C GLU A 250 18.87 -30.65 7.59
N LYS A 251 18.80 -31.06 6.31
CA LYS A 251 18.70 -30.14 5.18
C LYS A 251 17.84 -30.71 4.06
N CYS A 252 16.83 -29.95 3.64
CA CYS A 252 16.05 -30.19 2.45
C CYS A 252 16.35 -29.17 1.36
N SER A 253 16.63 -29.63 0.14
CA SER A 253 16.87 -28.76 -1.03
C SER A 253 15.86 -29.09 -2.11
N VAL A 254 15.12 -28.10 -2.60
CA VAL A 254 14.12 -28.28 -3.66
C VAL A 254 14.79 -28.04 -5.01
N THR A 255 14.96 -29.11 -5.78
CA THR A 255 15.68 -29.07 -7.07
C THR A 255 14.84 -28.51 -8.22
N THR A 256 13.51 -28.60 -8.13
CA THR A 256 12.55 -28.01 -9.07
C THR A 256 11.50 -27.22 -8.29
N PRO A 257 11.77 -25.94 -7.95
CA PRO A 257 10.87 -25.16 -7.11
C PRO A 257 9.57 -24.83 -7.84
N VAL A 258 8.44 -24.99 -7.14
CA VAL A 258 7.10 -24.68 -7.64
C VAL A 258 6.56 -23.49 -6.86
N VAL A 259 6.04 -22.48 -7.54
CA VAL A 259 5.47 -21.29 -6.90
C VAL A 259 4.31 -21.69 -5.98
N GLY A 260 4.20 -21.00 -4.84
CA GLY A 260 3.11 -21.19 -3.88
C GLY A 260 3.58 -21.74 -2.54
N ARG A 261 2.63 -22.22 -1.74
CA ARG A 261 2.86 -22.56 -0.35
C ARG A 261 3.62 -23.86 -0.18
N TYR A 262 4.61 -23.83 0.71
CA TYR A 262 5.30 -24.99 1.24
C TYR A 262 5.04 -25.11 2.74
N TYR A 263 4.96 -26.35 3.21
CA TYR A 263 4.77 -26.71 4.60
C TYR A 263 6.01 -27.46 5.08
N VAL A 264 6.48 -27.11 6.28
CA VAL A 264 7.70 -27.61 6.91
C VAL A 264 7.35 -28.15 8.29
N ASN A 265 7.49 -29.46 8.49
CA ASN A 265 7.25 -30.09 9.78
C ASN A 265 8.56 -30.51 10.42
N ILE A 266 8.71 -30.23 11.71
CA ILE A 266 9.77 -30.78 12.55
C ILE A 266 9.17 -31.82 13.48
N ASN A 267 9.44 -33.10 13.27
CA ASN A 267 9.00 -34.18 14.14
C ASN A 267 10.04 -34.46 15.22
N ALA A 268 9.63 -34.52 16.48
CA ALA A 268 10.49 -34.91 17.59
C ALA A 268 10.57 -36.44 17.70
N TYR A 269 11.48 -37.07 16.97
CA TYR A 269 11.75 -38.51 17.13
C TYR A 269 12.22 -38.83 18.55
N GLU A 270 13.06 -37.94 19.10
CA GLU A 270 13.29 -37.77 20.54
C GLU A 270 12.99 -36.33 20.95
N ALA A 271 12.80 -36.08 22.25
CA ALA A 271 12.60 -34.72 22.73
C ALA A 271 13.84 -33.85 22.41
N TYR A 272 13.61 -32.68 21.81
CA TYR A 272 14.69 -31.77 21.41
C TYR A 272 14.50 -30.37 22.00
N SER A 273 15.60 -29.61 22.09
CA SER A 273 15.59 -28.23 22.54
C SER A 273 16.74 -27.40 21.97
N GLY A 274 16.51 -26.12 21.75
CA GLY A 274 17.53 -25.18 21.25
C GLY A 274 17.80 -25.29 19.74
N VAL A 275 16.88 -25.91 18.99
CA VAL A 275 17.02 -26.11 17.54
C VAL A 275 16.71 -24.82 16.79
N SER A 276 17.38 -24.60 15.65
CA SER A 276 17.13 -23.46 14.75
C SER A 276 16.71 -23.96 13.37
N LEU A 277 15.62 -23.42 12.83
CA LEU A 277 15.09 -23.69 11.49
C LEU A 277 15.26 -22.46 10.59
N SER A 278 15.74 -22.62 9.37
CA SER A 278 15.93 -21.52 8.41
C SER A 278 15.47 -21.88 7.00
N LEU A 279 14.99 -20.87 6.28
CA LEU A 279 14.66 -20.90 4.85
C LEU A 279 15.63 -20.00 4.09
N SER A 280 16.11 -20.44 2.93
CA SER A 280 16.89 -19.64 1.99
C SER A 280 16.47 -19.96 0.56
N TYR A 281 16.28 -18.94 -0.27
CA TYR A 281 16.15 -19.07 -1.72
C TYR A 281 16.66 -17.81 -2.43
N SER A 282 17.09 -17.98 -3.67
CA SER A 282 17.50 -16.91 -4.58
C SER A 282 16.32 -16.56 -5.49
N VAL A 283 16.16 -15.29 -5.86
CA VAL A 283 15.22 -14.88 -6.92
C VAL A 283 16.06 -14.24 -8.00
N ALA A 284 16.01 -14.75 -9.23
CA ALA A 284 16.70 -14.13 -10.34
C ALA A 284 16.05 -12.76 -10.60
N THR A 285 16.72 -11.68 -10.21
CA THR A 285 16.31 -10.31 -10.59
C THR A 285 16.64 -10.10 -12.06
N GLY A 286 15.68 -10.44 -12.91
CA GLY A 286 15.75 -10.18 -14.34
C GLY A 286 14.39 -10.38 -15.00
N GLY A 287 13.76 -9.28 -15.40
CA GLY A 287 12.64 -9.27 -16.36
C GLY A 287 11.26 -9.12 -15.74
N ASP A 288 10.71 -7.92 -15.93
CA ASP A 288 9.34 -7.42 -15.83
C ASP A 288 8.16 -8.43 -15.81
N GLY A 289 7.10 -8.06 -15.08
CA GLY A 289 5.72 -8.49 -15.38
C GLY A 289 4.81 -8.91 -14.21
N SER A 290 4.01 -7.95 -13.74
CA SER A 290 2.65 -8.10 -13.16
C SER A 290 2.49 -8.22 -11.63
N GLY A 291 2.01 -7.13 -11.01
CA GLY A 291 1.52 -7.09 -9.62
C GLY A 291 0.74 -5.80 -9.36
N GLY A 292 -0.60 -5.88 -9.37
CA GLY A 292 -1.52 -4.77 -9.15
C GLY A 292 -1.38 -4.18 -7.74
N SER A 293 -0.96 -2.91 -7.68
CA SER A 293 -0.71 -2.15 -6.46
C SER A 293 -1.83 -1.12 -6.25
N SER A 294 -2.70 -1.41 -5.28
CA SER A 294 -3.59 -0.47 -4.62
C SER A 294 -2.78 0.47 -3.73
N GLY A 295 -3.27 1.69 -3.62
CA GLY A 295 -2.40 2.81 -3.43
C GLY A 295 -2.35 3.46 -2.07
N ASP A 296 -1.23 3.25 -1.38
CA ASP A 296 -0.76 4.02 -0.23
C ASP A 296 -0.61 5.51 -0.59
N GLY A 297 -1.26 6.36 0.20
CA GLY A 297 -1.36 7.80 0.00
C GLY A 297 -1.16 8.59 1.29
N SER A 298 -0.12 8.30 2.08
CA SER A 298 0.26 9.18 3.19
C SER A 298 1.31 10.23 2.80
N ALA A 299 0.94 11.52 2.94
CA ALA A 299 1.72 12.60 3.60
C ALA A 299 1.21 14.00 3.19
N GLY A 300 0.97 14.87 4.17
CA GLY A 300 1.09 16.33 4.02
C GLY A 300 -0.20 17.16 4.11
N ASP A 301 -0.41 17.80 5.27
CA ASP A 301 -1.45 18.79 5.53
C ASP A 301 -1.36 20.00 4.56
N ASN A 302 -2.31 20.09 3.60
CA ASN A 302 -2.72 21.33 2.93
C ASN A 302 -3.99 21.19 2.05
N GLY A 303 -5.15 20.99 2.70
CA GLY A 303 -6.46 21.36 2.15
C GLY A 303 -7.26 20.26 1.45
N ASP A 304 -7.90 19.41 2.26
CA ASP A 304 -9.22 18.78 2.01
C ASP A 304 -9.37 17.99 0.69
N TYR A 305 -8.48 17.03 0.45
CA TYR A 305 -8.74 15.96 -0.51
C TYR A 305 -9.41 14.77 0.21
N VAL A 306 -10.70 14.57 -0.07
CA VAL A 306 -11.46 13.38 0.33
C VAL A 306 -11.95 12.73 -0.95
N TYR A 307 -11.48 11.52 -1.28
CA TYR A 307 -11.71 10.88 -2.60
C TYR A 307 -13.17 10.93 -3.04
N ILE A 308 -14.11 10.56 -2.16
CA ILE A 308 -15.55 10.51 -2.47
C ILE A 308 -16.13 11.91 -2.70
N SER A 309 -15.77 12.90 -1.88
CA SER A 309 -16.22 14.28 -2.06
C SER A 309 -15.63 14.87 -3.34
N TYR A 310 -14.35 14.64 -3.58
CA TYR A 310 -13.60 15.16 -4.71
C TYR A 310 -14.08 14.55 -6.04
N TYR A 311 -14.36 13.24 -6.06
CA TYR A 311 -14.78 12.52 -7.26
C TYR A 311 -16.26 12.12 -7.29
N GLY A 312 -17.10 12.64 -6.39
CA GLY A 312 -18.50 12.22 -6.25
C GLY A 312 -19.29 12.27 -7.55
N ASP A 313 -19.05 13.30 -8.36
CA ASP A 313 -19.70 13.45 -9.67
C ASP A 313 -19.20 12.44 -10.71
N ALA A 314 -18.05 11.79 -10.53
CA ALA A 314 -17.48 10.82 -11.46
C ALA A 314 -17.80 9.35 -11.09
N ILE A 315 -18.02 9.05 -9.81
CA ILE A 315 -18.25 7.69 -9.32
C ILE A 315 -19.46 7.05 -10.02
N GLY A 316 -19.28 5.80 -10.48
CA GLY A 316 -20.30 5.01 -11.17
C GLY A 316 -20.57 5.38 -12.63
N LYS A 317 -19.89 6.38 -13.19
CA LYS A 317 -19.97 6.75 -14.61
C LYS A 317 -18.90 6.02 -15.43
N THR A 318 -19.14 5.90 -16.74
CA THR A 318 -18.20 5.32 -17.71
C THR A 318 -18.16 6.16 -19.00
N GLY A 319 -17.18 5.91 -19.88
CA GLY A 319 -17.07 6.53 -21.20
C GLY A 319 -17.09 8.06 -21.18
N ALA A 320 -17.82 8.66 -22.12
CA ALA A 320 -17.89 10.12 -22.27
C ALA A 320 -18.47 10.83 -21.03
N ALA A 321 -19.41 10.20 -20.32
CA ALA A 321 -19.99 10.78 -19.11
C ALA A 321 -18.98 10.84 -17.96
N LEU A 322 -18.13 9.81 -17.83
CA LEU A 322 -17.02 9.79 -16.89
C LEU A 322 -15.98 10.85 -17.26
N LYS A 323 -15.51 10.89 -18.52
CA LYS A 323 -14.54 11.87 -19.00
C LYS A 323 -14.99 13.32 -18.71
N ALA A 324 -16.24 13.66 -19.05
CA ALA A 324 -16.78 15.00 -18.80
C ALA A 324 -16.86 15.34 -17.29
N SER A 325 -17.18 14.36 -16.44
CA SER A 325 -17.26 14.57 -14.98
C SER A 325 -15.88 14.78 -14.39
N LEU A 326 -14.89 13.97 -14.81
CA LEU A 326 -13.49 14.15 -14.41
C LEU A 326 -12.93 15.48 -14.88
N ASN A 327 -13.20 15.89 -16.12
CA ASN A 327 -12.84 17.23 -16.62
C ASN A 327 -13.37 18.31 -15.67
N GLN A 328 -14.65 18.25 -15.30
CA GLN A 328 -15.26 19.24 -14.43
C GLN A 328 -14.60 19.33 -13.05
N ILE A 329 -14.21 18.19 -12.49
CA ILE A 329 -13.52 18.11 -11.19
C ILE A 329 -12.13 18.73 -11.28
N ILE A 330 -11.35 18.36 -12.30
CA ILE A 330 -9.91 18.70 -12.34
C ILE A 330 -9.61 20.01 -13.05
N LYS A 331 -10.59 20.65 -13.72
CA LYS A 331 -10.34 21.87 -14.50
C LYS A 331 -10.02 23.12 -13.68
N GLY A 332 -10.45 23.19 -12.43
CA GLY A 332 -10.31 24.35 -11.55
C GLY A 332 -8.95 24.53 -10.88
N HIS A 333 -7.84 24.13 -11.53
CA HIS A 333 -6.52 24.11 -10.88
C HIS A 333 -5.86 25.49 -10.76
N THR A 334 -5.04 25.65 -9.72
CA THR A 334 -4.17 26.79 -9.49
C THR A 334 -3.06 26.80 -10.53
N ARG A 335 -2.97 27.89 -11.31
CA ARG A 335 -1.91 28.08 -12.29
C ARG A 335 -0.69 28.77 -11.68
N PHE A 336 0.48 28.19 -11.93
CA PHE A 336 1.76 28.77 -11.55
C PHE A 336 2.41 29.56 -12.68
N SER A 337 3.25 30.53 -12.32
CA SER A 337 4.16 31.16 -13.27
C SER A 337 5.26 30.19 -13.70
N TYR A 338 5.83 30.42 -14.88
CA TYR A 338 6.88 29.55 -15.40
C TYR A 338 8.12 29.49 -14.48
N SER A 339 8.41 30.53 -13.69
CA SER A 339 9.51 30.46 -12.71
C SER A 339 9.15 29.60 -11.49
N GLN A 340 7.90 29.64 -11.02
CA GLN A 340 7.43 28.87 -9.86
C GLN A 340 7.34 27.37 -10.13
N VAL A 341 7.22 26.95 -11.39
CA VAL A 341 7.27 25.53 -11.78
C VAL A 341 8.53 24.84 -11.24
N TRP A 342 9.65 25.55 -11.17
CA TRP A 342 10.88 25.01 -10.61
C TRP A 342 10.74 24.59 -9.15
N ASP A 343 10.00 25.36 -8.35
CA ASP A 343 9.77 25.05 -6.93
C ASP A 343 8.79 23.89 -6.80
N GLY A 344 7.75 23.86 -7.65
CA GLY A 344 6.80 22.75 -7.72
C GLY A 344 7.48 21.42 -8.07
N LEU A 345 8.38 21.39 -9.06
CA LEU A 345 9.13 20.18 -9.42
C LEU A 345 10.16 19.78 -8.37
N ASN A 346 10.84 20.75 -7.75
CA ASN A 346 11.73 20.49 -6.62
C ASN A 346 11.00 19.82 -5.45
N TYR A 347 9.70 20.08 -5.29
CA TYR A 347 8.88 19.50 -4.23
C TYR A 347 8.26 18.17 -4.66
N ALA A 348 7.55 18.13 -5.79
CA ALA A 348 6.83 16.95 -6.24
C ALA A 348 7.75 15.76 -6.58
N ASP A 349 8.87 16.04 -7.24
CA ASP A 349 9.83 15.04 -7.73
C ASP A 349 11.07 14.90 -6.83
N GLU A 350 11.01 15.42 -5.59
CA GLU A 350 12.09 15.26 -4.60
C GLU A 350 12.41 13.78 -4.32
N ASP A 351 13.69 13.45 -4.38
CA ASP A 351 14.19 12.11 -4.04
C ASP A 351 13.95 11.79 -2.54
N PRO A 352 13.18 10.74 -2.20
CA PRO A 352 12.90 10.36 -0.82
C PRO A 352 14.16 9.96 -0.03
N ALA A 353 15.20 9.48 -0.72
CA ALA A 353 16.48 9.11 -0.11
C ALA A 353 17.44 10.31 0.01
N ASN A 354 17.18 11.41 -0.71
CA ASN A 354 18.00 12.61 -0.67
C ASN A 354 17.19 13.88 -1.02
N SER A 355 16.72 14.59 0.00
CA SER A 355 15.89 15.78 -0.17
C SER A 355 16.57 16.97 -0.88
N ASN A 356 17.87 16.92 -1.15
CA ASN A 356 18.56 17.92 -1.97
C ASN A 356 18.46 17.66 -3.48
N ASN A 357 17.93 16.49 -3.87
CA ASN A 357 17.86 16.02 -5.24
C ASN A 357 16.42 15.86 -5.72
N VAL A 358 16.26 15.73 -7.03
CA VAL A 358 15.04 15.30 -7.71
C VAL A 358 15.31 14.03 -8.52
N ILE A 359 14.28 13.21 -8.74
CA ILE A 359 14.35 12.04 -9.62
C ILE A 359 14.00 12.44 -11.05
N LEU A 360 14.89 12.16 -11.99
CA LEU A 360 14.68 12.43 -13.41
C LEU A 360 13.83 11.35 -14.07
N LEU A 361 12.81 11.73 -14.83
CA LEU A 361 11.81 10.82 -15.41
C LEU A 361 12.44 9.67 -16.21
N TYR A 362 13.13 10.02 -17.30
CA TYR A 362 13.59 9.04 -18.28
C TYR A 362 14.84 8.27 -17.84
N THR A 363 15.68 8.84 -16.97
CA THR A 363 16.94 8.19 -16.53
C THR A 363 16.82 7.54 -15.15
N GLY A 364 15.83 7.91 -14.33
CA GLY A 364 15.74 7.51 -12.92
C GLY A 364 16.85 8.09 -12.04
N ARG A 365 17.73 8.95 -12.59
CA ARG A 365 18.88 9.51 -11.88
C ARG A 365 18.41 10.47 -10.79
N SER A 366 19.02 10.37 -9.60
CA SER A 366 18.89 11.37 -8.54
C SER A 366 19.83 12.53 -8.81
N GLU A 367 19.28 13.69 -9.16
CA GLU A 367 20.03 14.87 -9.62
C GLU A 367 19.88 16.04 -8.64
N PRO A 368 20.95 16.75 -8.24
CA PRO A 368 20.83 17.92 -7.39
C PRO A 368 19.84 18.96 -7.93
N LYS A 369 18.98 19.47 -7.05
CA LYS A 369 18.02 20.55 -7.35
C LYS A 369 18.70 21.79 -7.94
N THR A 370 19.98 21.98 -7.65
CA THR A 370 20.82 23.09 -8.14
C THR A 370 21.46 22.82 -9.51
N ASN A 371 21.63 21.56 -9.93
CA ASN A 371 22.19 21.22 -11.25
C ASN A 371 21.08 21.22 -12.31
N ARG A 372 20.48 22.40 -12.52
CA ARG A 372 19.36 22.59 -13.46
C ARG A 372 19.62 23.65 -14.50
N ALA A 373 18.92 23.57 -15.63
CA ALA A 373 18.99 24.55 -16.70
C ALA A 373 18.67 25.98 -16.17
N GLY A 374 19.53 26.93 -16.52
CA GLY A 374 19.48 28.31 -16.02
C GLY A 374 20.30 28.57 -14.74
N MET A 375 20.76 27.51 -14.08
CA MET A 375 21.77 27.57 -12.99
C MET A 375 23.05 26.84 -13.36
N SER A 376 22.95 25.83 -14.24
CA SER A 376 24.03 25.04 -14.80
C SER A 376 23.91 25.00 -16.32
N ASN A 377 25.06 24.92 -17.00
CA ASN A 377 25.17 24.66 -18.43
C ASN A 377 25.65 23.22 -18.70
N SER A 378 25.68 22.36 -17.67
CA SER A 378 26.02 20.96 -17.85
C SER A 378 24.99 20.29 -18.76
N LEU A 379 25.45 19.38 -19.62
CA LEU A 379 24.57 18.53 -20.40
C LEU A 379 23.87 17.49 -19.52
N ASP A 380 24.49 17.12 -18.39
CA ASP A 380 23.89 16.32 -17.32
C ASP A 380 22.97 17.14 -16.38
N ALA A 381 22.81 18.44 -16.61
CA ALA A 381 21.83 19.19 -15.83
C ALA A 381 20.42 18.73 -16.18
N TRP A 382 19.46 18.93 -15.27
CA TRP A 382 18.06 18.67 -15.58
C TRP A 382 17.33 19.92 -16.08
N ASN A 383 16.36 19.72 -16.96
CA ASN A 383 15.42 20.74 -17.40
C ASN A 383 13.97 20.24 -17.23
N ARG A 384 13.02 21.08 -17.63
CA ARG A 384 11.59 20.76 -17.57
C ARG A 384 11.20 20.03 -18.83
N GLU A 385 10.80 18.78 -18.65
CA GLU A 385 10.13 18.01 -19.67
C GLU A 385 8.63 18.32 -19.64
N HIS A 386 8.08 18.59 -20.81
CA HIS A 386 6.64 18.70 -21.06
C HIS A 386 6.17 17.37 -21.65
N VAL A 387 5.73 16.42 -20.82
CA VAL A 387 5.38 15.06 -21.28
C VAL A 387 4.35 15.10 -22.41
N TRP A 388 3.36 16.00 -22.37
CA TRP A 388 2.69 16.47 -23.58
C TRP A 388 3.50 17.62 -24.18
N ALA A 389 4.15 17.42 -25.33
CA ALA A 389 5.01 18.44 -25.89
C ALA A 389 4.21 19.70 -26.26
N LYS A 390 4.66 20.87 -25.81
CA LYS A 390 4.01 22.17 -26.08
C LYS A 390 3.76 22.48 -27.56
N SER A 391 4.53 21.88 -28.48
CA SER A 391 4.30 22.04 -29.93
C SER A 391 3.05 21.31 -30.42
N HIS A 392 2.48 20.42 -29.61
CA HIS A 392 1.21 19.75 -29.84
C HIS A 392 0.06 20.58 -29.27
N GLY A 393 -0.13 21.76 -29.84
CA GLY A 393 -1.31 22.62 -29.62
C GLY A 393 -1.19 23.75 -28.61
N PHE A 394 -0.18 23.77 -27.72
CA PHE A 394 -0.06 24.84 -26.70
C PHE A 394 1.34 25.50 -26.57
N PRO A 395 1.86 26.15 -27.63
CA PRO A 395 3.21 26.70 -27.60
C PRO A 395 3.36 27.94 -26.69
N SER A 396 2.26 28.57 -26.28
CA SER A 396 2.29 29.84 -25.54
C SER A 396 2.38 29.60 -24.03
N SER A 397 3.28 30.33 -23.38
CA SER A 397 3.42 30.31 -21.92
C SER A 397 2.19 30.87 -21.18
N SER A 398 1.26 31.53 -21.88
CA SER A 398 0.00 32.00 -21.29
C SER A 398 -1.03 30.88 -21.06
N GLN A 399 -0.90 29.76 -21.76
CA GLN A 399 -1.84 28.64 -21.68
C GLN A 399 -1.62 27.87 -20.38
N TYR A 400 -2.68 27.38 -19.73
CA TYR A 400 -2.53 26.77 -18.39
C TYR A 400 -1.78 25.44 -18.46
N ALA A 401 -1.95 24.69 -19.56
CA ALA A 401 -1.20 23.47 -19.83
C ALA A 401 0.32 23.70 -19.80
N TYR A 402 0.80 24.91 -20.10
CA TYR A 402 2.24 25.19 -20.16
C TYR A 402 2.95 25.05 -18.79
N THR A 403 2.21 25.23 -17.69
CA THR A 403 2.76 25.22 -16.32
C THR A 403 2.11 24.19 -15.40
N ASP A 404 1.39 23.21 -15.95
CA ASP A 404 0.74 22.16 -15.18
C ASP A 404 1.73 21.07 -14.74
N LEU A 405 1.96 20.97 -13.42
CA LEU A 405 2.84 20.03 -12.76
C LEU A 405 2.45 18.57 -12.97
N HIS A 406 1.20 18.24 -13.29
CA HIS A 406 0.81 16.83 -13.48
C HIS A 406 1.53 16.18 -14.66
N HIS A 407 1.88 16.93 -15.72
CA HIS A 407 2.62 16.42 -16.88
C HIS A 407 4.04 17.01 -17.04
N LEU A 408 4.43 17.95 -16.19
CA LEU A 408 5.79 18.48 -16.16
C LEU A 408 6.69 17.59 -15.30
N ARG A 409 7.84 17.16 -15.80
CA ARG A 409 8.79 16.34 -15.02
C ARG A 409 10.22 16.88 -15.14
N PRO A 410 11.10 16.66 -14.13
CA PRO A 410 12.53 16.80 -14.32
C PRO A 410 13.04 15.76 -15.33
N ALA A 411 13.82 16.18 -16.31
CA ALA A 411 14.49 15.29 -17.23
C ALA A 411 15.91 15.76 -17.50
N ASP A 412 16.80 14.81 -17.77
CA ASP A 412 18.15 15.12 -18.24
C ASP A 412 18.09 15.93 -19.54
N VAL A 413 18.95 16.94 -19.69
CA VAL A 413 18.91 17.87 -20.82
C VAL A 413 19.14 17.18 -22.17
N THR A 414 20.06 16.20 -22.28
CA THR A 414 20.33 15.51 -23.55
C THR A 414 19.23 14.52 -23.89
N VAL A 415 18.70 13.83 -22.88
CA VAL A 415 17.61 12.87 -23.04
C VAL A 415 16.32 13.60 -23.42
N ASN A 416 16.03 14.72 -22.77
CA ASN A 416 14.90 15.57 -23.14
C ASN A 416 15.05 16.16 -24.56
N SER A 417 16.27 16.52 -24.96
CA SER A 417 16.54 16.94 -26.35
C SER A 417 16.30 15.81 -27.36
N SER A 418 16.61 14.56 -26.99
CA SER A 418 16.36 13.37 -27.82
C SER A 418 14.87 13.05 -27.94
N ARG A 419 14.12 13.23 -26.85
CA ARG A 419 12.66 13.17 -26.82
C ARG A 419 12.03 14.23 -27.73
N SER A 420 12.55 15.45 -27.73
CA SER A 420 12.08 16.56 -28.58
C SER A 420 10.56 16.80 -28.41
N ASN A 421 9.81 16.72 -29.50
CA ASN A 421 8.37 16.86 -29.59
C ASN A 421 7.71 15.60 -30.16
N LYS A 422 8.42 14.47 -30.06
CA LYS A 422 7.98 13.21 -30.60
C LYS A 422 6.79 12.68 -29.81
N ASP A 423 6.00 11.87 -30.50
CA ASP A 423 4.93 11.11 -29.90
C ASP A 423 5.49 9.92 -29.12
N PHE A 424 4.64 9.26 -28.35
CA PHE A 424 5.02 8.08 -27.60
C PHE A 424 4.61 6.82 -28.36
N ALA A 425 5.60 6.03 -28.76
CA ALA A 425 5.39 4.72 -29.38
C ALA A 425 6.52 3.77 -28.96
N ALA A 426 6.36 2.48 -29.21
CA ALA A 426 7.39 1.49 -28.93
C ALA A 426 8.37 1.35 -30.12
N GLY A 427 9.65 1.17 -29.82
CA GLY A 427 10.72 0.95 -30.79
C GLY A 427 11.68 2.13 -30.93
N GLY A 428 12.51 2.05 -31.97
CA GLY A 428 13.58 3.00 -32.26
C GLY A 428 14.95 2.53 -31.79
N ASP A 429 15.91 3.45 -31.80
CA ASP A 429 17.29 3.19 -31.40
C ASP A 429 17.50 3.54 -29.93
N ALA A 430 18.25 2.68 -29.21
CA ALA A 430 18.53 2.87 -27.80
C ALA A 430 19.35 4.14 -27.54
N ILE A 431 18.92 4.94 -26.55
CA ILE A 431 19.64 6.12 -26.11
C ILE A 431 20.75 5.68 -25.14
N SER A 432 22.01 5.80 -25.56
CA SER A 432 23.15 5.27 -24.78
C SER A 432 23.28 5.86 -23.37
N GLU A 433 22.92 7.13 -23.19
CA GLU A 433 22.97 7.84 -21.90
C GLU A 433 21.76 7.52 -21.00
N ALA A 434 20.68 6.98 -21.56
CA ALA A 434 19.46 6.62 -20.84
C ALA A 434 19.01 5.20 -21.23
N PRO A 435 19.72 4.15 -20.76
CA PRO A 435 19.39 2.76 -21.09
C PRO A 435 17.92 2.44 -20.82
N GLY A 436 17.31 1.66 -21.72
CA GLY A 436 15.89 1.33 -21.67
C GLY A 436 14.98 2.35 -22.37
N ASN A 437 15.50 3.52 -22.75
CA ASN A 437 14.77 4.48 -23.57
C ASN A 437 15.20 4.36 -25.04
N TYR A 438 14.25 4.51 -25.95
CA TYR A 438 14.47 4.40 -27.39
C TYR A 438 13.88 5.60 -28.12
N THR A 439 14.45 5.94 -29.27
CA THR A 439 13.92 7.02 -30.08
C THR A 439 14.22 6.82 -31.55
N ASP A 440 13.32 7.28 -32.40
CA ASP A 440 13.50 7.32 -33.85
C ASP A 440 13.14 8.70 -34.41
N ALA A 441 12.65 8.79 -35.65
CA ALA A 441 12.38 10.05 -36.31
C ALA A 441 11.21 10.83 -35.69
N ASP A 442 10.17 10.12 -35.23
CA ASP A 442 8.88 10.69 -34.83
C ASP A 442 8.35 10.14 -33.51
N SER A 443 9.03 9.16 -32.89
CA SER A 443 8.61 8.57 -31.62
C SER A 443 9.72 8.46 -30.56
N PHE A 444 9.25 8.34 -29.31
CA PHE A 444 10.06 8.08 -28.13
C PHE A 444 9.42 6.96 -27.29
N GLU A 445 10.20 5.95 -26.92
CA GLU A 445 9.82 4.92 -25.96
C GLU A 445 10.56 5.19 -24.64
N PRO A 446 9.85 5.47 -23.53
CA PRO A 446 10.50 5.58 -22.24
C PRO A 446 10.86 4.20 -21.68
N ARG A 447 11.77 4.15 -20.69
CA ARG A 447 12.09 2.93 -19.93
C ARG A 447 10.86 2.34 -19.25
N ASP A 448 10.89 1.03 -19.01
CA ASP A 448 9.73 0.26 -18.54
C ASP A 448 9.13 0.79 -17.25
N GLU A 449 9.95 1.28 -16.30
CA GLU A 449 9.49 1.69 -14.98
C GLU A 449 8.81 3.07 -14.95
N VAL A 450 8.62 3.73 -16.10
CA VAL A 450 7.85 5.00 -16.20
C VAL A 450 6.89 5.02 -17.39
N LYS A 451 6.65 3.87 -18.03
CA LYS A 451 5.72 3.77 -19.17
C LYS A 451 4.29 4.09 -18.74
N GLY A 452 3.87 3.61 -17.58
CA GLY A 452 2.59 3.87 -16.95
C GLY A 452 2.45 5.31 -16.46
N ASP A 453 3.50 5.86 -15.85
CA ASP A 453 3.59 7.28 -15.48
C ASP A 453 3.28 8.17 -16.69
N VAL A 454 4.01 7.96 -17.80
CA VAL A 454 3.87 8.72 -19.04
C VAL A 454 2.45 8.60 -19.58
N ALA A 455 1.91 7.39 -19.64
CA ALA A 455 0.55 7.14 -20.10
C ALA A 455 -0.49 7.90 -19.25
N ARG A 456 -0.43 7.81 -17.92
CA ARG A 456 -1.37 8.48 -17.02
C ARG A 456 -1.23 10.00 -17.05
N MET A 457 -0.04 10.55 -17.28
CA MET A 457 0.16 11.99 -17.52
C MET A 457 -0.47 12.44 -18.84
N VAL A 458 -0.35 11.66 -19.91
CA VAL A 458 -0.97 11.96 -21.21
C VAL A 458 -2.49 11.88 -21.15
N PHE A 459 -3.05 10.82 -20.55
CA PHE A 459 -4.51 10.69 -20.34
C PHE A 459 -5.07 11.82 -19.49
N TYR A 460 -4.34 12.24 -18.45
CA TYR A 460 -4.72 13.41 -17.67
C TYR A 460 -4.84 14.67 -18.53
N MET A 461 -3.89 14.92 -19.45
CA MET A 461 -3.94 16.11 -20.30
C MET A 461 -5.14 16.12 -21.24
N ASP A 462 -5.51 14.97 -21.82
CA ASP A 462 -6.70 14.80 -22.67
C ASP A 462 -8.02 14.96 -21.92
N VAL A 463 -8.08 14.54 -20.64
CA VAL A 463 -9.28 14.78 -19.82
C VAL A 463 -9.31 16.19 -19.25
N ARG A 464 -8.17 16.76 -18.88
CA ARG A 464 -8.09 18.09 -18.28
C ARG A 464 -8.41 19.18 -19.31
N TYR A 465 -7.89 19.10 -20.53
CA TYR A 465 -7.92 20.21 -21.47
C TYR A 465 -8.84 19.94 -22.69
N GLU A 466 -10.15 20.06 -22.51
CA GLU A 466 -11.15 19.91 -23.60
C GLU A 466 -11.46 21.23 -24.37
N GLY A 467 -10.55 22.21 -24.35
CA GLY A 467 -10.60 23.39 -25.23
C GLY A 467 -11.67 24.47 -24.98
N ASN A 468 -12.50 24.33 -23.94
CA ASN A 468 -13.69 25.18 -23.71
C ASN A 468 -13.72 25.85 -22.33
N ASP A 469 -12.57 26.21 -21.78
CA ASP A 469 -12.46 26.90 -20.49
C ASP A 469 -11.53 28.14 -20.55
N ALA A 470 -11.35 28.80 -19.41
CA ALA A 470 -10.51 29.99 -19.30
C ALA A 470 -9.00 29.70 -19.38
N SER A 471 -8.59 28.45 -19.63
CA SER A 471 -7.17 28.07 -19.66
C SER A 471 -6.42 28.60 -20.88
N GLY A 472 -7.14 28.89 -21.98
CA GLY A 472 -6.55 29.19 -23.28
C GLY A 472 -5.83 28.01 -23.94
N THR A 473 -5.83 26.83 -23.32
CA THR A 473 -5.38 25.58 -23.94
C THR A 473 -6.48 25.08 -24.88
N PRO A 474 -6.16 24.66 -26.12
CA PRO A 474 -7.15 24.02 -26.99
C PRO A 474 -7.57 22.64 -26.47
N ASP A 475 -8.50 21.99 -27.18
CA ASP A 475 -8.90 20.62 -26.94
C ASP A 475 -7.74 19.67 -27.28
N LEU A 476 -7.06 19.18 -26.25
CA LEU A 476 -5.95 18.24 -26.37
C LEU A 476 -6.53 16.84 -26.49
N SER A 477 -6.18 16.09 -27.54
CA SER A 477 -6.75 14.76 -27.75
C SER A 477 -5.72 13.66 -27.98
N VAL A 478 -5.85 12.56 -27.24
CA VAL A 478 -5.07 11.34 -27.51
C VAL A 478 -5.66 10.62 -28.73
N VAL A 479 -4.83 10.29 -29.71
CA VAL A 479 -5.25 9.63 -30.95
C VAL A 479 -4.48 8.33 -31.21
N ASN A 480 -5.03 7.48 -32.08
CA ASN A 480 -4.36 6.26 -32.52
C ASN A 480 -3.31 6.59 -33.60
N GLY A 481 -2.08 6.10 -33.41
CA GLY A 481 -0.94 6.36 -34.28
C GLY A 481 -0.19 7.68 -34.01
N VAL A 482 1.01 7.81 -34.59
CA VAL A 482 1.90 8.98 -34.44
C VAL A 482 1.37 10.17 -35.23
N THR A 483 1.46 11.35 -34.63
CA THR A 483 0.93 12.62 -35.12
C THR A 483 2.02 13.57 -35.63
N GLY A 484 1.59 14.68 -36.21
CA GLY A 484 2.48 15.76 -36.67
C GLY A 484 2.43 16.98 -35.75
N ASN A 485 3.40 17.87 -35.92
CA ASN A 485 3.54 19.06 -35.08
C ASN A 485 2.47 20.13 -35.36
N GLY A 486 2.05 20.84 -34.32
CA GLY A 486 1.20 22.03 -34.41
C GLY A 486 -0.27 21.79 -34.14
N GLU A 487 -0.72 20.54 -34.24
CA GLU A 487 -2.08 20.14 -33.87
C GLU A 487 -2.15 19.77 -32.38
N PRO A 488 -3.29 19.95 -31.70
CA PRO A 488 -3.46 19.58 -30.29
C PRO A 488 -3.69 18.07 -30.12
N LEU A 489 -2.91 17.24 -30.82
CA LEU A 489 -3.04 15.79 -30.84
C LEU A 489 -1.75 15.15 -30.33
N LEU A 490 -1.86 14.02 -29.65
CA LEU A 490 -0.72 13.20 -29.24
C LEU A 490 -1.09 11.73 -29.37
N GLY A 491 -0.27 10.93 -30.01
CA GLY A 491 -0.41 9.47 -30.03
C GLY A 491 0.78 8.73 -29.42
N ASP A 492 0.77 7.40 -29.39
CA ASP A 492 -0.27 6.49 -29.88
C ASP A 492 -1.16 5.94 -28.74
N LEU A 493 -2.49 6.16 -28.83
CA LEU A 493 -3.49 5.79 -27.82
C LEU A 493 -3.34 4.35 -27.32
N CYS A 494 -3.24 3.37 -28.23
CA CYS A 494 -3.24 1.98 -27.81
C CYS A 494 -1.88 1.53 -27.27
N THR A 495 -0.80 2.18 -27.69
CA THR A 495 0.50 2.01 -27.04
C THR A 495 0.47 2.56 -25.61
N LEU A 496 -0.06 3.77 -25.39
CA LEU A 496 -0.21 4.37 -24.06
C LEU A 496 -1.14 3.54 -23.16
N TYR A 497 -2.25 3.04 -23.69
CA TYR A 497 -3.17 2.17 -22.95
C TYR A 497 -2.49 0.88 -22.49
N ARG A 498 -1.74 0.22 -23.39
CA ARG A 498 -0.96 -0.98 -23.04
C ARG A 498 0.09 -0.69 -21.97
N TRP A 499 0.81 0.41 -22.09
CA TRP A 499 1.79 0.84 -21.10
C TRP A 499 1.17 1.08 -19.73
N HIS A 500 0.00 1.72 -19.67
CA HIS A 500 -0.76 1.87 -18.44
C HIS A 500 -1.11 0.52 -17.77
N GLN A 501 -1.42 -0.52 -18.54
CA GLN A 501 -1.71 -1.86 -18.00
C GLN A 501 -0.46 -2.61 -17.53
N GLN A 502 0.67 -2.40 -18.21
CA GLN A 502 1.92 -3.10 -17.94
C GLN A 502 2.68 -2.51 -16.75
N ASP A 503 2.54 -1.20 -16.51
CA ASP A 503 3.19 -0.46 -15.44
C ASP A 503 2.11 0.15 -14.51
N PRO A 504 1.67 -0.58 -13.46
CA PRO A 504 0.66 -0.13 -12.51
C PRO A 504 1.05 1.15 -11.76
N VAL A 505 0.08 1.78 -11.10
CA VAL A 505 0.34 2.98 -10.30
C VAL A 505 1.28 2.64 -9.15
N SER A 506 2.38 3.38 -9.02
CA SER A 506 3.38 3.20 -7.96
C SER A 506 3.15 4.12 -6.75
N ASP A 507 3.77 3.81 -5.60
CA ASP A 507 3.79 4.71 -4.43
C ASP A 507 4.45 6.06 -4.76
N TRP A 508 5.42 6.04 -5.67
CA TRP A 508 6.08 7.23 -6.18
C TRP A 508 5.09 8.18 -6.86
N GLU A 509 4.25 7.66 -7.76
CA GLU A 509 3.22 8.45 -8.42
C GLU A 509 2.16 8.98 -7.46
N ARG A 510 1.73 8.19 -6.47
CA ARG A 510 0.75 8.61 -5.46
C ARG A 510 1.27 9.74 -4.60
N ARG A 511 2.50 9.60 -4.10
CA ARG A 511 3.20 10.68 -3.38
C ARG A 511 3.29 11.93 -4.25
N ARG A 512 3.64 11.79 -5.53
CA ARG A 512 3.75 12.92 -6.45
C ARG A 512 2.39 13.60 -6.68
N ASN A 513 1.32 12.82 -6.87
CA ASN A 513 -0.05 13.32 -7.05
C ASN A 513 -0.53 14.09 -5.81
N ASN A 514 -0.24 13.59 -4.60
CA ASN A 514 -0.49 14.28 -3.33
C ASN A 514 0.23 15.62 -3.25
N ARG A 515 1.54 15.63 -3.50
CA ARG A 515 2.35 16.86 -3.45
C ARG A 515 1.93 17.89 -4.48
N ILE A 516 1.52 17.46 -5.67
CA ILE A 516 0.98 18.37 -6.69
C ILE A 516 -0.37 18.92 -6.24
N PHE A 517 -1.23 18.09 -5.65
CA PHE A 517 -2.51 18.54 -5.13
C PHE A 517 -2.36 19.64 -4.09
N GLU A 518 -1.40 19.54 -3.16
CA GLU A 518 -1.13 20.59 -2.17
C GLU A 518 -0.88 21.96 -2.81
N TRP A 519 -0.36 22.01 -4.03
CA TRP A 519 0.02 23.22 -4.75
C TRP A 519 -1.03 23.64 -5.79
N GLN A 520 -1.34 22.74 -6.73
CA GLN A 520 -2.24 22.99 -7.85
C GLN A 520 -3.71 22.85 -7.50
N LYS A 521 -4.04 22.23 -6.36
CA LYS A 521 -5.42 21.99 -5.90
C LYS A 521 -6.26 21.14 -6.86
N ASN A 522 -5.62 20.42 -7.77
CA ASN A 522 -6.25 19.39 -8.58
C ASN A 522 -5.40 18.12 -8.62
N ARG A 523 -6.04 17.01 -8.99
CA ARG A 523 -5.41 15.68 -8.98
C ARG A 523 -5.41 15.04 -10.35
N ASN A 524 -4.49 14.11 -10.57
CA ASN A 524 -4.56 13.19 -11.68
C ASN A 524 -5.50 12.02 -11.31
N PRO A 525 -6.69 11.93 -11.91
CA PRO A 525 -7.69 10.92 -11.55
C PRO A 525 -7.23 9.50 -11.88
N PHE A 526 -6.31 9.34 -12.83
CA PHE A 526 -5.81 8.04 -13.25
C PHE A 526 -4.72 7.47 -12.34
N ILE A 527 -4.20 8.29 -11.41
CA ILE A 527 -3.35 7.85 -10.30
C ILE A 527 -4.22 7.44 -9.11
N ASP A 528 -5.28 8.21 -8.82
CA ASP A 528 -6.19 7.90 -7.70
C ASP A 528 -7.14 6.75 -8.02
N ASN A 529 -7.51 6.57 -9.29
CA ASN A 529 -8.29 5.44 -9.78
C ASN A 529 -7.87 5.08 -11.22
N SER A 530 -6.92 4.16 -11.32
CA SER A 530 -6.38 3.67 -12.59
C SER A 530 -7.41 2.98 -13.48
N SER A 531 -8.46 2.37 -12.89
CA SER A 531 -9.49 1.66 -13.66
C SER A 531 -10.26 2.56 -14.63
N TRP A 532 -10.34 3.87 -14.35
CA TRP A 532 -11.00 4.84 -15.21
C TRP A 532 -10.33 5.05 -16.56
N VAL A 533 -9.05 4.71 -16.71
CA VAL A 533 -8.41 4.65 -18.03
C VAL A 533 -9.12 3.61 -18.90
N SER A 534 -9.42 2.44 -18.34
CA SER A 534 -10.15 1.39 -19.07
C SER A 534 -11.59 1.81 -19.38
N GLU A 535 -12.26 2.48 -18.45
CA GLU A 535 -13.64 2.95 -18.65
C GLU A 535 -13.78 4.04 -19.72
N ILE A 536 -12.73 4.81 -20.00
CA ILE A 536 -12.73 5.87 -21.01
C ILE A 536 -12.17 5.39 -22.35
N TYR A 537 -11.04 4.67 -22.32
CA TYR A 537 -10.25 4.38 -23.54
C TYR A 537 -10.24 2.91 -23.94
N GLY A 538 -10.57 1.98 -23.04
CA GLY A 538 -10.39 0.53 -23.27
C GLY A 538 -11.14 0.01 -24.49
N ALA A 539 -12.33 0.53 -24.76
CA ALA A 539 -13.14 0.13 -25.93
C ALA A 539 -12.49 0.49 -27.29
N SER A 540 -11.56 1.45 -27.31
CA SER A 540 -10.84 1.88 -28.52
C SER A 540 -9.58 1.06 -28.80
N CYS A 541 -9.14 0.23 -27.84
CA CYS A 541 -7.91 -0.57 -27.91
C CYS A 541 -8.19 -2.04 -27.60
N PRO A 542 -8.77 -2.78 -28.57
CA PRO A 542 -9.21 -4.16 -28.41
C PRO A 542 -8.08 -5.19 -28.29
#